data_AF-X8CVI8-F1
#
_entry.id   AF-X8CVI8-F1
#
_cell.length_a   1.000
_cell.length_b   1.000
_cell.length_c   1.000
_cell.angle_alpha   90.00
_cell.angle_beta   90.00
_cell.angle_gamma   90.00
#
_symmetry.space_group_name_H-M   'P 1'
#
loop_
_entity.id
_entity.type
_entity.pdbx_description
1 polymer ?
#
loop_
_entity_poly.entity_id
_entity_poly.type
_entity_poly.pdbx_seq_one_letter_code
_entity_poly.pdbx_strand_id
1 'polypeptide(L)'
;MIGDRLDTDIEGANAAELPSLMVLTGVNSARDAVYAKPAQRPTYIGHDLRSLHADAERLAVGPQPGWRVDVADGAITVSGDGPDDGDGLSIVRAVAGAVWGTSGSGAVRIEAGDDRARAALQRWSLVRTD
;
A
#
# COMPACT_ATOMS: atom_id res chain seq x y z
N MET A 1 6.04 11.20 -11.83
CA MET A 1 4.69 11.81 -11.71
C MET A 1 4.31 11.93 -10.24
N ILE A 2 3.53 12.93 -9.86
CA ILE A 2 2.91 13.04 -8.53
C ILE A 2 1.43 13.28 -8.74
N GLY A 3 0.56 12.56 -8.03
CA GLY A 3 -0.89 12.70 -8.20
C GLY A 3 -1.68 11.90 -7.18
N ASP A 4 -3.00 12.05 -7.20
CA ASP A 4 -3.95 11.41 -6.28
C ASP A 4 -4.94 10.49 -7.01
N ARG A 5 -4.88 10.45 -8.36
CA ARG A 5 -5.75 9.62 -9.19
C ARG A 5 -4.99 8.46 -9.83
N LEU A 6 -5.49 7.25 -9.57
CA LEU A 6 -4.96 6.02 -10.14
C LEU A 6 -5.16 5.96 -11.67
N ASP A 7 -6.35 6.33 -12.15
CA ASP A 7 -6.77 6.18 -13.54
C ASP A 7 -6.24 7.25 -14.51
N THR A 8 -5.60 8.29 -14.00
CA THR A 8 -5.00 9.35 -14.81
C THR A 8 -3.53 9.50 -14.51
N ASP A 9 -3.17 9.86 -13.27
CA ASP A 9 -1.82 10.25 -12.95
C ASP A 9 -0.91 9.03 -12.89
N ILE A 10 -1.35 8.00 -12.18
CA ILE A 10 -0.56 6.77 -12.02
C ILE A 10 -0.58 5.93 -13.29
N GLU A 11 -1.75 5.75 -13.91
CA GLU A 11 -1.87 5.05 -15.19
C GLU A 11 -1.05 5.73 -16.31
N GLY A 12 -1.11 7.07 -16.37
CA GLY A 12 -0.31 7.85 -17.31
C GLY A 12 1.20 7.76 -17.05
N ALA A 13 1.61 7.81 -15.78
CA ALA A 13 3.02 7.64 -15.40
C ALA A 13 3.56 6.27 -15.80
N ASN A 14 2.80 5.20 -15.52
CA ASN A 14 3.17 3.84 -15.87
C ASN A 14 3.22 3.65 -17.40
N ALA A 15 2.26 4.20 -18.15
CA ALA A 15 2.27 4.17 -19.61
C ALA A 15 3.46 4.94 -20.23
N ALA A 16 3.98 5.95 -19.52
CA ALA A 16 5.18 6.69 -19.89
C ALA A 16 6.48 6.11 -19.30
N GLU A 17 6.41 4.98 -18.60
CA GLU A 17 7.55 4.32 -17.92
C GLU A 17 8.27 5.23 -16.90
N LEU A 18 7.52 6.15 -16.27
CA LEU A 18 8.04 7.07 -15.25
C LEU A 18 7.63 6.64 -13.85
N PRO A 19 8.52 6.76 -12.84
CA PRO A 19 8.15 6.51 -11.46
C PRO A 19 7.08 7.50 -10.98
N SER A 20 6.19 7.02 -10.11
CA SER A 20 5.03 7.78 -9.62
C SER A 20 4.92 7.77 -8.10
N LEU A 21 4.58 8.93 -7.53
CA LEU A 21 4.20 9.11 -6.14
C LEU A 21 2.71 9.37 -6.04
N MET A 22 1.97 8.43 -5.45
CA MET A 22 0.57 8.63 -5.09
C MET A 22 0.46 9.33 -3.74
N VAL A 23 -0.27 10.44 -3.68
CA VAL A 23 -0.59 11.14 -2.43
C VAL A 23 -2.05 10.95 -2.05
N LEU A 24 -2.34 10.81 -0.76
CA LEU A 24 -3.68 10.48 -0.24
C LEU A 24 -4.49 11.73 0.16
N THR A 25 -4.42 12.78 -0.66
CA THR A 25 -5.09 14.08 -0.39
C THR A 25 -6.34 14.32 -1.24
N GLY A 26 -6.66 13.43 -2.18
CA GLY A 26 -7.79 13.62 -3.09
C GLY A 26 -8.56 12.35 -3.38
N VAL A 27 -8.65 11.95 -4.65
CA VAL A 27 -9.68 11.04 -5.17
C VAL A 27 -9.52 9.61 -4.67
N ASN A 28 -8.36 8.98 -4.90
CA ASN A 28 -8.17 7.58 -4.55
C ASN A 28 -7.58 7.41 -3.15
N SER A 29 -8.09 6.40 -2.44
CA SER A 29 -7.72 6.06 -1.07
C SER A 29 -6.54 5.07 -1.01
N ALA A 30 -5.99 4.87 0.19
CA ALA A 30 -5.03 3.80 0.46
C ALA A 30 -5.56 2.42 0.05
N ARG A 31 -6.87 2.18 0.28
CA ARG A 31 -7.53 0.93 -0.11
C ARG A 31 -7.55 0.75 -1.63
N ASP A 32 -7.83 1.82 -2.38
CA ASP A 32 -7.81 1.77 -3.84
C ASP A 32 -6.41 1.43 -4.37
N ALA A 33 -5.37 2.01 -3.77
CA ALA A 33 -3.99 1.72 -4.13
C ALA A 33 -3.63 0.24 -3.90
N VAL A 34 -4.01 -0.34 -2.76
CA VAL A 34 -3.79 -1.77 -2.46
C VAL A 34 -4.41 -2.67 -3.52
N TYR A 35 -5.63 -2.37 -3.96
CA TYR A 35 -6.36 -3.18 -4.95
C TYR A 35 -6.19 -2.71 -6.40
N ALA A 36 -5.23 -1.81 -6.68
CA ALA A 36 -5.01 -1.27 -8.01
C ALA A 36 -4.65 -2.36 -9.05
N LYS A 37 -5.27 -2.26 -10.24
CA LYS A 37 -4.87 -3.08 -11.41
C LYS A 37 -3.41 -2.79 -11.78
N PRO A 38 -2.68 -3.71 -12.46
CA PRO A 38 -1.26 -3.53 -12.76
C PRO A 38 -0.88 -2.18 -13.39
N ALA A 39 -1.68 -1.69 -14.34
CA ALA A 39 -1.45 -0.40 -14.99
C ALA A 39 -1.56 0.82 -14.05
N GLN A 40 -2.19 0.66 -12.89
CA GLN A 40 -2.48 1.73 -11.92
C GLN A 40 -1.66 1.61 -10.63
N ARG A 41 -0.63 0.76 -10.57
CA ARG A 41 0.16 0.58 -9.35
C ARG A 41 1.19 1.71 -9.22
N PRO A 42 1.15 2.54 -8.16
CA PRO A 42 2.15 3.59 -7.97
C PRO A 42 3.50 3.01 -7.51
N THR A 43 4.60 3.71 -7.80
CA THR A 43 5.93 3.33 -7.29
C THR A 43 6.07 3.64 -5.80
N TYR A 44 5.53 4.79 -5.39
CA TYR A 44 5.61 5.31 -4.03
C TYR A 44 4.21 5.72 -3.52
N ILE A 45 3.98 5.59 -2.21
CA ILE A 45 2.76 6.08 -1.54
C ILE A 45 3.17 7.02 -0.40
N GLY A 46 2.60 8.22 -0.37
CA GLY A 46 2.81 9.22 0.67
C GLY A 46 1.50 9.86 1.12
N HIS A 47 1.52 10.55 2.26
CA HIS A 47 0.32 11.26 2.75
C HIS A 47 -0.04 12.42 1.82
N ASP A 48 0.95 13.26 1.55
CA ASP A 48 0.84 14.52 0.81
C ASP A 48 2.22 14.96 0.29
N LEU A 49 2.32 16.19 -0.22
CA LEU A 49 3.56 16.73 -0.80
C LEU A 49 4.73 16.84 0.19
N ARG A 50 4.51 16.79 1.51
CA ARG A 50 5.60 16.73 2.49
C ARG A 50 6.44 15.46 2.31
N SER A 51 5.88 14.42 1.69
CA SER A 51 6.58 13.18 1.34
C SER A 51 7.75 13.42 0.38
N LEU A 52 7.79 14.53 -0.36
CA LEU A 52 8.93 14.89 -1.22
C LEU A 52 10.22 15.15 -0.45
N HIS A 53 10.14 15.33 0.86
CA HIS A 53 11.29 15.50 1.76
C HIS A 53 11.71 14.20 2.46
N ALA A 54 11.01 13.09 2.21
CA ALA A 54 11.36 11.79 2.78
C ALA A 54 12.23 10.98 1.81
N ASP A 55 13.02 10.06 2.35
CA ASP A 55 13.80 9.11 1.56
C ASP A 55 12.86 8.24 0.70
N ALA A 56 13.20 8.06 -0.57
CA ALA A 56 12.35 7.35 -1.53
C ALA A 56 12.13 5.89 -1.10
N GLU A 57 13.13 5.24 -0.50
CA GLU A 57 13.05 3.87 0.00
C GLU A 57 11.97 3.72 1.09
N ARG A 58 11.71 4.77 1.88
CA ARG A 58 10.66 4.76 2.90
C ARG A 58 9.26 4.84 2.30
N LEU A 59 9.14 5.45 1.12
CA LEU A 59 7.86 5.65 0.43
C LEU A 59 7.52 4.50 -0.53
N ALA A 60 8.51 3.67 -0.87
CA ALA A 60 8.38 2.61 -1.86
C ALA A 60 7.37 1.56 -1.43
N VAL A 61 6.54 1.13 -2.39
CA VAL A 61 5.62 0.01 -2.16
C VAL A 61 6.41 -1.30 -2.17
N GLY A 62 6.22 -2.13 -1.15
CA GLY A 62 7.00 -3.34 -0.94
C GLY A 62 7.17 -3.69 0.54
N PRO A 63 8.00 -4.69 0.86
CA PRO A 63 8.28 -5.11 2.24
C PRO A 63 8.72 -3.95 3.12
N GLN A 64 8.20 -3.90 4.36
CA GLN A 64 8.49 -2.84 5.32
C GLN A 64 9.05 -3.43 6.62
N PRO A 65 10.12 -2.87 7.21
CA PRO A 65 10.76 -3.45 8.40
C PRO A 65 9.85 -3.66 9.60
N GLY A 66 8.84 -2.79 9.79
CA GLY A 66 7.93 -2.88 10.94
C GLY A 66 6.83 -3.93 10.82
N TRP A 67 6.74 -4.63 9.69
CA TRP A 67 5.65 -5.55 9.36
C TRP A 67 6.17 -6.85 8.75
N ARG A 68 5.76 -7.97 9.35
CA ARG A 68 5.87 -9.29 8.74
C ARG A 68 4.59 -9.56 7.96
N VAL A 69 4.74 -10.01 6.72
CA VAL A 69 3.62 -10.35 5.85
C VAL A 69 3.77 -11.80 5.43
N ASP A 70 2.78 -12.62 5.77
CA ASP A 70 2.67 -14.02 5.36
C ASP A 70 1.57 -14.18 4.33
N VAL A 71 1.85 -14.90 3.24
CA VAL A 71 0.93 -15.11 2.13
C VAL A 71 0.67 -16.61 1.99
N ALA A 72 -0.50 -17.04 2.41
CA ALA A 72 -0.89 -18.45 2.41
C ALA A 72 -2.40 -18.60 2.16
N ASP A 73 -2.80 -19.66 1.45
CA ASP A 73 -4.20 -20.06 1.29
C ASP A 73 -5.17 -18.96 0.82
N GLY A 74 -4.70 -18.02 -0.01
CA GLY A 74 -5.50 -16.89 -0.51
C GLY A 74 -5.73 -15.76 0.49
N ALA A 75 -5.04 -15.79 1.62
CA ALA A 75 -5.01 -14.73 2.62
C ALA A 75 -3.60 -14.12 2.75
N ILE A 76 -3.57 -12.85 3.12
CA ILE A 76 -2.39 -12.10 3.51
C ILE A 76 -2.55 -11.78 4.99
N THR A 77 -1.72 -12.40 5.82
CA THR A 77 -1.70 -12.15 7.27
C THR A 77 -0.56 -11.19 7.59
N VAL A 78 -0.89 -10.08 8.25
CA VAL A 78 0.11 -9.08 8.66
C VAL A 78 0.28 -9.09 10.17
N SER A 79 1.51 -9.09 10.66
CA SER A 79 1.85 -8.96 12.08
C SER A 79 2.96 -7.91 12.27
N GLY A 80 3.02 -7.27 13.43
CA GLY A 80 4.09 -6.33 13.76
C GLY A 80 5.44 -7.04 13.92
N ASP A 81 6.51 -6.47 13.36
CA ASP A 81 7.86 -7.04 13.37
C ASP A 81 8.93 -5.98 13.73
N GLY A 82 8.76 -5.30 14.86
CA GLY A 82 9.62 -4.20 15.27
C GLY A 82 9.00 -2.81 15.03
N PRO A 83 9.74 -1.72 15.25
CA PRO A 83 9.17 -0.37 15.27
C PRO A 83 8.57 0.04 13.91
N ASP A 84 7.52 0.85 13.96
CA ASP A 84 6.96 1.50 12.77
C ASP A 84 7.89 2.63 12.32
N ASP A 85 7.95 2.92 11.01
CA ASP A 85 8.77 4.00 10.45
C ASP A 85 8.26 5.40 10.85
N GLY A 86 7.06 5.47 11.43
CA GLY A 86 6.49 6.63 12.09
C GLY A 86 5.51 7.43 11.24
N ASP A 87 5.36 7.14 9.94
CA ASP A 87 4.37 7.84 9.11
C ASP A 87 2.99 7.14 9.09
N GLY A 88 2.95 5.87 9.51
CA GLY A 88 1.73 5.07 9.59
C GLY A 88 1.21 4.57 8.23
N LEU A 89 1.90 4.85 7.12
CA LEU A 89 1.63 4.31 5.78
C LEU A 89 2.46 3.07 5.45
N SER A 90 3.46 2.75 6.26
CA SER A 90 4.25 1.51 6.13
C SER A 90 3.36 0.27 5.97
N ILE A 91 2.27 0.15 6.72
CA ILE A 91 1.36 -1.01 6.58
C ILE A 91 0.68 -1.05 5.19
N VAL A 92 0.31 0.12 4.64
CA VAL A 92 -0.31 0.22 3.33
C VAL A 92 0.68 -0.22 2.25
N ARG A 93 1.94 0.23 2.36
CA ARG A 93 3.02 -0.15 1.43
C ARG A 93 3.32 -1.65 1.49
N ALA A 94 3.40 -2.22 2.69
CA ALA A 94 3.62 -3.65 2.90
C ALA A 94 2.49 -4.50 2.29
N VAL A 95 1.24 -4.14 2.60
CA VAL A 95 0.07 -4.86 2.11
C VAL A 95 -0.11 -4.71 0.60
N ALA A 96 0.05 -3.51 0.06
CA ALA A 96 -0.02 -3.28 -1.39
C ALA A 96 1.02 -4.14 -2.12
N GLY A 97 2.28 -4.14 -1.67
CA GLY A 97 3.34 -4.98 -2.24
C GLY A 97 2.98 -6.47 -2.22
N ALA A 98 2.46 -6.97 -1.10
CA ALA A 98 2.04 -8.37 -0.99
C ALA A 98 0.85 -8.72 -1.89
N VAL A 99 -0.20 -7.88 -1.91
CA VAL A 99 -1.37 -8.07 -2.78
C VAL A 99 -0.94 -8.10 -4.24
N TRP A 100 -0.08 -7.19 -4.66
CA TRP A 100 0.37 -7.08 -6.04
C TRP A 100 1.25 -8.25 -6.48
N GLY A 101 1.94 -8.91 -5.54
CA GLY A 101 2.74 -10.10 -5.77
C GLY A 101 1.94 -11.41 -5.83
N THR A 102 0.67 -11.42 -5.43
CA THR A 102 -0.17 -12.62 -5.54
C THR A 102 -0.54 -12.88 -7.01
N SER A 103 -0.42 -14.14 -7.43
CA SER A 103 -0.82 -14.59 -8.77
C SER A 103 -2.23 -15.18 -8.71
N GLY A 104 -3.25 -14.38 -9.00
CA GLY A 104 -4.64 -14.86 -9.03
C GLY A 104 -5.66 -13.76 -9.32
N SER A 105 -6.80 -14.14 -9.91
CA SER A 105 -7.94 -13.25 -10.16
C SER A 105 -8.91 -13.17 -8.98
N GLY A 106 -8.63 -13.87 -7.89
CA GLY A 106 -9.46 -13.91 -6.68
C GLY A 106 -9.23 -12.71 -5.77
N ALA A 107 -10.27 -12.29 -5.05
CA ALA A 107 -10.13 -11.29 -4.00
C ALA A 107 -9.29 -11.87 -2.85
N VAL A 108 -8.09 -11.30 -2.64
CA VAL A 108 -7.22 -11.68 -1.53
C VAL A 108 -7.78 -11.13 -0.21
N ARG A 109 -7.91 -12.00 0.80
CA ARG A 109 -8.29 -11.56 2.15
C ARG A 109 -7.09 -10.97 2.87
N ILE A 110 -7.28 -9.86 3.57
CA ILE A 110 -6.25 -9.24 4.41
C ILE A 110 -6.64 -9.47 5.87
N GLU A 111 -5.76 -10.09 6.64
CA GLU A 111 -6.01 -10.53 8.01
C GLU A 111 -4.92 -9.98 8.95
N ALA A 112 -5.31 -9.71 10.20
CA ALA A 112 -4.40 -9.24 11.23
C ALA A 112 -3.92 -10.41 12.11
N GLY A 113 -2.62 -10.65 12.13
CA GLY A 113 -1.98 -11.64 13.01
C GLY A 113 -1.86 -11.20 14.47
N ASP A 114 -1.98 -9.89 14.76
CA ASP A 114 -1.95 -9.34 16.11
C ASP A 114 -2.76 -8.03 16.23
N ASP A 115 -2.88 -7.50 17.45
CA ASP A 115 -3.64 -6.27 17.75
C ASP A 115 -3.08 -5.03 17.09
N ARG A 116 -1.75 -4.96 16.91
CA ARG A 116 -1.09 -3.81 16.30
C ARG A 116 -1.40 -3.76 14.80
N ALA A 117 -1.29 -4.90 14.11
CA ALA A 117 -1.68 -5.03 12.72
C ALA A 117 -3.18 -4.74 12.56
N ARG A 118 -4.02 -5.25 13.47
CA ARG A 118 -5.47 -4.98 13.44
C ARG A 118 -5.78 -3.48 13.50
N ALA A 119 -5.21 -2.76 14.46
CA ALA A 119 -5.40 -1.32 14.59
C ALA A 119 -4.91 -0.55 13.34
N ALA A 120 -3.75 -0.93 12.81
CA ALA A 120 -3.17 -0.28 11.64
C ALA A 120 -3.96 -0.57 10.34
N LEU A 121 -4.45 -1.79 10.14
CA LEU A 121 -5.30 -2.15 9.01
C LEU A 121 -6.67 -1.45 9.09
N GLN A 122 -7.25 -1.35 10.29
CA GLN A 122 -8.51 -0.64 10.52
C GLN A 122 -8.39 0.86 10.23
N ARG A 123 -7.28 1.50 10.64
CA ARG A 123 -7.00 2.91 10.35
C ARG A 123 -7.10 3.24 8.86
N TRP A 124 -6.73 2.29 7.99
CA TRP A 124 -6.74 2.45 6.54
C TRP A 124 -7.87 1.70 5.83
N SER A 125 -8.86 1.21 6.58
CA SER A 125 -10.01 0.47 6.04
C SER A 125 -9.61 -0.71 5.15
N LEU A 126 -8.54 -1.43 5.50
CA LEU A 126 -8.02 -2.56 4.72
C LEU A 126 -8.61 -3.92 5.12
N VAL A 127 -9.22 -4.01 6.30
CA VAL A 127 -10.03 -5.17 6.71
C VAL A 127 -11.48 -4.95 6.28
N ARG A 128 -12.15 -6.02 5.79
CA ARG A 128 -13.61 -6.03 5.70
C ARG A 128 -14.16 -6.18 7.11
N THR A 129 -15.03 -5.26 7.51
CA THR A 129 -15.95 -5.49 8.62
C THR A 129 -17.13 -6.24 8.02
N ASP A 130 -17.39 -7.45 8.51
CA ASP A 130 -18.61 -8.20 8.18
C ASP A 130 -19.85 -7.48 8.73
#